data_AF-A0A932GPN1-F1
#
_entry.id   AF-A0A932GPN1-F1
#
_cell.length_a   1.000
_cell.length_b   1.000
_cell.length_c   1.000
_cell.angle_alpha   90.00
_cell.angle_beta   90.00
_cell.angle_gamma   90.00
#
_symmetry.space_group_name_H-M   'P 1'
#
loop_
_entity.id
_entity.type
_entity.pdbx_description
1 polymer ?
#
loop_
_entity_poly.entity_id
_entity_poly.type
_entity_poly.pdbx_seq_one_letter_code
_entity_poly.pdbx_strand_id
1 'polypeptide(L)' 'MPQTGDVNPVFSAYRCSQCQFLMAFPRGQFLPPCPGCGKDTEWVIVRAQVPAEEPVKK' A
#
# COMPACT_ATOMS: atom_id res chain seq x y z
N MET A 1 -10.83 0.75 -1.49
CA MET A 1 -9.49 0.14 -1.47
C MET A 1 -8.67 0.81 -2.56
N PRO A 2 -7.38 1.09 -2.36
CA PRO A 2 -6.57 1.76 -3.36
C PRO A 2 -6.29 0.85 -4.57
N GLN A 3 -6.19 1.45 -5.74
CA GLN A 3 -6.02 0.77 -7.03
C GLN A 3 -4.65 1.05 -7.65
N THR A 4 -4.29 0.30 -8.69
CA THR A 4 -3.16 0.64 -9.55
C THR A 4 -3.27 2.09 -10.03
N GLY A 5 -2.17 2.84 -9.91
CA GLY A 5 -2.12 4.25 -10.28
C GLY A 5 -2.53 5.22 -9.16
N ASP A 6 -3.10 4.75 -8.05
CA ASP A 6 -3.34 5.61 -6.88
C ASP A 6 -2.02 5.95 -6.16
N VAL A 7 -1.96 7.14 -5.59
CA VAL A 7 -0.85 7.53 -4.71
C VAL A 7 -1.07 6.90 -3.34
N ASN A 8 -0.07 6.17 -2.85
CA ASN A 8 -0.10 5.54 -1.55
C ASN A 8 -0.04 6.59 -0.42
N PRO A 9 -1.07 6.75 0.43
CA PRO A 9 -1.06 7.77 1.47
C PRO A 9 -0.21 7.39 2.70
N VAL A 10 0.17 6.13 2.87
CA VAL A 10 0.79 5.60 4.11
C VAL A 10 1.89 4.58 3.82
N PHE A 11 2.91 4.47 4.67
CA PHE A 11 3.85 3.35 4.52
C PHE A 11 3.15 2.05 4.94
N SER A 12 2.86 1.15 4.00
CA SER A 12 2.05 -0.04 4.29
C SER A 12 2.44 -1.25 3.45
N ALA A 13 2.22 -2.44 4.00
CA ALA A 13 2.21 -3.69 3.26
C ALA A 13 0.82 -3.92 2.64
N TYR A 14 0.81 -4.20 1.35
CA TYR A 14 -0.37 -4.44 0.56
C TYR A 14 -0.40 -5.86 0.01
N ARG A 15 -1.62 -6.37 -0.16
CA ARG A 15 -1.90 -7.66 -0.78
C ARG A 15 -2.74 -7.44 -2.04
N CYS A 16 -2.31 -8.04 -3.13
CA CYS A 16 -3.10 -8.10 -4.36
C CYS A 16 -4.38 -8.90 -4.11
N SER A 17 -5.54 -8.31 -4.40
CA SER A 17 -6.84 -8.99 -4.29
C SER A 17 -6.97 -10.21 -5.22
N GLN A 18 -6.25 -10.21 -6.35
CA GLN A 18 -6.36 -11.24 -7.39
C GLN A 18 -5.50 -12.47 -7.11
N CYS A 19 -4.19 -12.29 -6.85
CA CYS A 19 -3.23 -13.39 -6.72
C CYS A 19 -2.59 -13.51 -5.33
N GLN A 20 -3.07 -12.72 -4.36
CA GLN A 20 -2.57 -12.72 -2.98
C GLN A 20 -1.08 -12.34 -2.82
N PHE A 21 -0.45 -11.82 -3.87
CA PHE A 21 0.94 -11.33 -3.81
C PHE A 21 1.07 -10.18 -2.81
N LEU A 22 2.14 -10.20 -2.00
CA LEU A 22 2.40 -9.23 -0.94
C LEU A 22 3.59 -8.33 -1.29
N MET A 23 3.43 -7.03 -1.10
CA MET A 23 4.49 -6.04 -1.31
C MET A 23 4.31 -4.84 -0.39
N ALA A 24 5.41 -4.27 0.10
CA ALA A 24 5.38 -3.02 0.84
C ALA A 24 5.54 -1.83 -0.10
N PHE A 25 4.70 -0.82 0.08
CA PHE A 25 4.77 0.42 -0.67
C PHE A 25 5.11 1.59 0.26
N PRO A 26 6.07 2.44 -0.13
CA PRO A 26 6.36 3.66 0.60
C PRO A 26 5.25 4.70 0.42
N ARG A 27 5.13 5.60 1.40
CA ARG A 27 4.20 6.74 1.33
C ARG A 27 4.57 7.65 0.16
N GLY A 28 3.56 8.16 -0.53
CA GLY A 28 3.68 9.14 -1.60
C GLY A 28 4.07 8.55 -2.97
N GLN A 29 4.26 7.23 -3.07
CA GLN A 29 4.52 6.58 -4.35
C GLN A 29 3.25 6.03 -4.98
N PHE A 30 3.24 5.97 -6.31
CA PHE A 30 2.17 5.32 -7.06
C PHE A 30 2.17 3.82 -6.81
N LEU A 31 0.98 3.25 -6.67
CA LEU A 31 0.77 1.82 -6.59
C LEU A 31 0.92 1.22 -8.00
N PRO A 32 1.92 0.36 -8.24
CA PRO A 32 2.14 -0.24 -9.55
C PRO A 32 1.12 -1.36 -9.84
N PRO A 33 1.05 -1.83 -11.09
CA PRO A 33 0.41 -3.10 -11.42
C PRO A 33 1.01 -4.24 -10.58
N CYS A 34 0.21 -5.26 -10.27
CA CYS A 34 0.72 -6.37 -9.46
C CYS A 34 1.81 -7.14 -10.22
N PRO A 35 3.03 -7.29 -9.68
CA PRO A 35 4.11 -7.99 -10.38
C PRO A 35 3.89 -9.51 -10.44
N GLY A 36 3.01 -10.06 -9.59
CA GLY A 36 2.69 -11.48 -9.58
C GLY A 36 1.70 -11.90 -10.68
N CYS A 37 0.72 -11.07 -11.01
CA CYS A 37 -0.30 -11.40 -12.03
C CYS A 37 -0.34 -10.44 -13.22
N GLY A 38 0.41 -9.33 -13.19
CA GLY A 38 0.50 -8.34 -14.26
C GLY A 38 -0.75 -7.51 -14.50
N LYS A 39 -1.77 -7.62 -13.64
CA LYS A 39 -3.07 -6.96 -13.80
C LYS A 39 -3.19 -5.68 -12.98
N ASP A 40 -4.02 -4.77 -13.46
CA ASP A 40 -4.61 -3.73 -12.62
C ASP A 40 -5.30 -4.37 -11.43
N THR A 41 -4.91 -3.91 -10.25
CA THR A 41 -5.18 -4.60 -9.00
C THR A 41 -5.73 -3.63 -7.99
N GLU A 42 -6.82 -4.06 -7.36
CA GLU A 42 -7.21 -3.50 -6.08
C GLU A 42 -6.27 -4.03 -4.99
N TRP A 43 -5.56 -3.12 -4.32
CA TRP A 43 -4.60 -3.41 -3.29
C TRP A 43 -5.26 -3.36 -1.91
N VAL A 44 -5.13 -4.45 -1.14
CA VAL A 44 -5.67 -4.57 0.22
C VAL A 44 -4.57 -4.30 1.23
N ILE A 45 -4.74 -3.31 2.10
CA ILE A 45 -3.78 -3.02 3.18
C ILE A 45 -3.80 -4.17 4.18
N VAL A 46 -2.65 -4.79 4.42
CA VAL A 46 -2.48 -5.86 5.40
C VAL A 46 -1.92 -5.32 6.71
N ARG A 47 -0.96 -4.39 6.62
CA ARG A 47 -0.38 -3.68 7.77
C ARG A 47 0.01 -2.27 7.35
N ALA A 48 -0.59 -1.27 7.98
CA ALA A 48 -0.16 0.10 7.85
C ALA A 48 0.77 0.47 9.00
N GLN A 49 1.97 0.96 8.67
CA GLN A 49 2.75 1.75 9.62
C GLN A 49 2.31 3.19 9.45
N VAL A 50 1.29 3.56 10.21
CA VAL A 50 1.02 4.97 10.46
C VAL A 50 2.21 5.43 11.31
N PRO A 51 3.00 6.44 10.89
CA PRO A 51 4.00 7.00 11.79
C PRO A 51 3.27 7.37 13.08
N ALA A 52 3.73 6.83 14.21
CA ALA A 52 3.21 7.21 15.50
C ALA A 52 3.26 8.73 15.55
N GLU A 53 2.11 9.38 15.75
CA GLU A 53 2.07 10.80 16.04
C GLU A 53 3.06 11.00 17.18
N GLU A 54 4.16 11.72 16.91
CA GLU A 54 5.11 12.07 17.96
C GLU A 54 4.30 12.72 19.08
N PRO A 55 4.39 12.27 20.34
CA PRO A 55 3.68 12.93 21.41
C PRO A 55 4.19 14.37 21.42
N VAL A 56 3.29 15.31 21.12
CA VAL A 56 3.53 16.75 21.24
C VAL A 56 4.05 16.97 22.65
N LYS A 57 5.38 17.15 22.77
CA LYS A 57 6.01 17.61 24.01
C LYS A 57 5.46 19.02 24.25
N LYS A 58 4.54 19.10 25.21
CA LYS A 58 3.98 20.34 25.74
C LYS A 58 4.94 20.97 26.73
#